data_AF-A0A530YAD1-F1
#
_entry.id   AF-A0A530YAD1-F1
#
_cell.length_a   1.000
_cell.length_b   1.000
_cell.length_c   1.000
_cell.angle_alpha   90.00
_cell.angle_beta   90.00
_cell.angle_gamma   90.00
#
_symmetry.space_group_name_H-M   'P 1'
#
loop_
_entity.id
_entity.type
_entity.pdbx_description
1 polymer ?
#
loop_
_entity_poly.entity_id
_entity_poly.type
_entity_poly.pdbx_seq_one_letter_code
_entity_poly.pdbx_strand_id
1 'polypeptide(L)' 'GNYLLLDEEPWSRLASLFDFSIFVDVPRPELERRLLERWHEHGRTDEDARAWIASNDMPNIDRVLARRRPADLVIGDHA' A
#
# COMPACT_ATOMS: atom_id res chain seq x y z
N GLY A 1 -4.45 -7.04 -2.81
CA GLY A 1 -5.30 -5.88 -2.46
C GLY A 1 -4.74 -5.20 -1.24
N ASN A 2 -5.05 -3.91 -1.02
CA ASN A 2 -4.34 -3.08 -0.02
C ASN A 2 -4.58 -3.51 1.44
N TYR A 3 -5.76 -4.06 1.74
CA TYR A 3 -6.17 -4.32 3.14
C TYR A 3 -6.29 -5.81 3.49
N LEU A 4 -5.78 -6.73 2.65
CA LEU A 4 -5.92 -8.17 2.90
C LEU A 4 -5.24 -8.63 4.20
N LEU A 5 -4.20 -7.91 4.62
CA LEU A 5 -3.46 -8.15 5.86
C LEU A 5 -3.77 -7.13 6.95
N LEU A 6 -4.69 -6.18 6.74
CA LEU A 6 -5.02 -5.15 7.72
C LEU A 6 -5.67 -5.78 8.97
N ASP A 7 -5.12 -5.49 10.15
CA ASP A 7 -5.63 -5.98 11.44
C ASP A 7 -6.75 -5.09 11.98
N GLU A 8 -7.77 -4.89 11.15
CA GLU A 8 -8.94 -4.09 11.50
C GLU A 8 -10.20 -4.70 10.90
N GLU A 9 -11.31 -4.63 11.63
CA GLU A 9 -12.60 -5.08 11.11
C GLU A 9 -13.06 -4.23 9.91
N PRO A 10 -13.66 -4.83 8.87
CA PRO A 10 -13.96 -6.26 8.74
C PRO A 10 -12.81 -7.09 8.12
N TRP A 11 -11.70 -6.46 7.74
CA TRP A 11 -10.58 -7.08 7.01
C TRP A 11 -9.84 -8.14 7.82
N SER A 12 -9.80 -7.98 9.14
CA SER A 12 -9.30 -8.97 10.08
C SER A 12 -9.95 -10.34 9.89
N ARG A 13 -11.21 -10.41 9.48
CA ARG A 13 -11.92 -11.69 9.24
C ARG A 13 -11.37 -12.48 8.05
N LEU A 14 -10.59 -11.85 7.16
CA LEU A 14 -10.04 -12.52 5.99
C LEU A 14 -8.88 -13.47 6.33
N ALA A 15 -8.24 -13.36 7.50
CA ALA A 15 -7.05 -14.17 7.83
C ALA A 15 -7.31 -15.67 7.71
N SER A 16 -8.43 -16.15 8.25
CA SER A 16 -8.74 -17.58 8.24
C SER A 16 -9.16 -18.11 6.85
N LEU A 17 -9.26 -17.23 5.85
CA LEU A 17 -9.63 -17.59 4.48
C LEU A 17 -8.41 -17.77 3.57
N PHE A 18 -7.21 -17.42 4.03
CA PHE A 18 -5.98 -17.52 3.25
C PHE A 18 -5.11 -18.65 3.78
N ASP A 19 -4.69 -19.56 2.89
CA ASP A 19 -3.69 -20.59 3.23
C ASP A 19 -2.27 -20.02 3.30
N PHE A 20 -2.02 -18.91 2.59
CA PHE A 20 -0.71 -18.27 2.51
C PHE A 20 -0.85 -16.78 2.16
N SER A 21 0.00 -15.95 2.74
CA SER A 21 -0.04 -14.50 2.60
C SER A 21 1.31 -13.91 2.24
N ILE A 22 1.28 -12.92 1.35
CA ILE A 22 2.48 -12.22 0.87
C ILE A 22 2.29 -10.72 1.08
N PHE A 23 3.29 -10.07 1.67
CA PHE A 23 3.39 -8.63 1.72
C PHE A 23 4.51 -8.16 0.78
N VAL A 24 4.18 -7.21 -0.09
CA VAL A 24 5.18 -6.57 -0.97
C VAL A 24 5.66 -5.30 -0.29
N ASP A 25 6.89 -5.34 0.21
CA ASP A 25 7.53 -4.20 0.84
C ASP A 25 8.29 -3.38 -0.20
N VAL A 26 7.97 -2.10 -0.30
CA VAL A 26 8.53 -1.17 -1.28
C VAL A 26 9.00 0.07 -0.53
N PRO A 27 10.25 0.53 -0.73
CA PRO A 27 10.72 1.76 -0.12
C PRO A 27 9.80 2.95 -0.43
N ARG A 28 9.52 3.78 0.58
CA ARG A 28 8.61 4.93 0.46
C ARG A 28 8.93 5.85 -0.75
N PRO A 29 10.20 6.22 -1.03
CA PRO A 29 10.52 7.06 -2.18
C PRO A 29 10.13 6.42 -3.52
N GLU A 30 10.26 5.11 -3.63
CA GLU A 30 9.90 4.37 -4.85
C GLU A 30 8.38 4.25 -5.01
N LEU A 31 7.65 4.08 -3.90
CA LEU A 31 6.18 4.15 -3.89
C LEU A 31 5.69 5.51 -4.39
N GLU A 32 6.23 6.60 -3.85
CA GLU A 32 5.86 7.96 -4.25
C GLU A 32 6.17 8.23 -5.73
N ARG A 33 7.35 7.82 -6.22
CA ARG A 33 7.73 7.94 -7.63
C ARG A 33 6.74 7.20 -8.54
N ARG A 34 6.42 5.95 -8.24
CA ARG A 34 5.47 5.13 -9.05
C ARG A 34 4.05 5.68 -9.00
N LEU A 35 3.62 6.22 -7.87
CA LEU A 35 2.29 6.83 -7.74
C LEU A 35 2.17 8.09 -8.59
N LEU A 36 3.20 8.95 -8.59
CA LEU A 36 3.23 10.13 -9.44
C LEU A 36 3.18 9.73 -10.92
N GLU A 37 4.02 8.80 -11.35
CA GLU A 37 4.03 8.28 -12.72
C GLU A 37 2.66 7.76 -13.14
N ARG A 38 2.02 6.93 -12.31
CA ARG A 38 0.67 6.41 -12.57
C ARG A 38 -0.35 7.53 -12.77
N TRP A 39 -0.31 8.57 -11.93
CA TRP A 39 -1.27 9.68 -12.06
C TRP A 39 -1.00 10.58 -13.27
N HIS A 40 0.27 10.72 -13.68
CA HIS A 40 0.62 11.36 -14.95
C HIS A 40 0.10 10.59 -16.16
N GLU A 41 0.21 9.26 -16.16
CA GLU A 41 -0.36 8.41 -17.21
C GLU A 41 -1.89 8.53 -17.28
N HIS A 42 -2.55 8.86 -16.16
CA HIS A 42 -3.97 9.17 -16.09
C HIS A 42 -4.32 10.63 -16.46
N GLY A 43 -3.36 11.42 -16.91
CA GLY A 43 -3.56 12.80 -17.38
C GLY A 43 -3.75 13.84 -16.28
N ARG A 44 -3.41 13.54 -15.02
CA ARG A 44 -3.43 14.54 -13.94
C ARG A 44 -2.21 15.44 -13.99
N THR A 45 -2.39 16.69 -13.56
CA THR A 45 -1.28 17.62 -13.33
C THR A 45 -0.41 17.13 -12.17
N ASP A 46 0.86 17.53 -12.12
CA ASP A 46 1.76 17.25 -10.99
C ASP A 46 1.18 17.69 -9.65
N GLU A 47 0.53 18.86 -9.61
CA GLU A 47 -0.05 19.42 -8.40
C GLU A 47 -1.22 18.55 -7.90
N ASP A 48 -2.16 18.20 -8.80
CA ASP A 48 -3.31 17.35 -8.46
C ASP A 48 -2.87 15.94 -8.06
N ALA A 49 -1.86 15.39 -8.74
CA ALA A 49 -1.29 14.09 -8.42
C ALA A 49 -0.67 14.09 -7.01
N ARG A 50 0.15 15.09 -6.69
CA ARG A 50 0.78 15.23 -5.36
C ARG A 50 -0.28 15.43 -4.27
N ALA A 51 -1.27 16.29 -4.50
CA ALA A 51 -2.34 16.53 -3.54
C ALA A 51 -3.15 15.25 -3.27
N TRP A 52 -3.45 14.47 -4.31
CA TRP A 52 -4.13 13.19 -4.18
C TRP A 52 -3.29 12.16 -3.45
N ILE A 53 -2.00 12.04 -3.78
CA ILE A 53 -1.10 11.11 -3.10
C ILE A 53 -1.03 11.43 -1.61
N ALA A 54 -0.87 12.71 -1.25
CA ALA A 54 -0.78 13.14 0.14
C ALA A 54 -2.09 12.94 0.92
N SER A 55 -3.25 13.13 0.29
CA SER A 55 -4.56 13.04 0.96
C SER A 55 -5.21 11.65 0.93
N ASN A 56 -4.84 10.81 -0.03
CA ASN A 56 -5.49 9.51 -0.25
C ASN A 56 -4.51 8.33 -0.25
N ASP A 57 -3.48 8.33 -1.10
CA ASP A 57 -2.59 7.15 -1.21
C ASP A 57 -1.72 6.97 0.05
N MET A 58 -1.07 8.03 0.53
CA MET A 58 -0.17 7.96 1.69
C MET A 58 -0.88 7.59 3.00
N PRO A 59 -2.02 8.18 3.38
CA PRO A 59 -2.72 7.78 4.59
C PRO A 59 -3.15 6.31 4.56
N ASN A 60 -3.50 5.78 3.38
CA ASN A 60 -3.84 4.37 3.22
C ASN A 60 -2.61 3.46 3.38
N ILE A 61 -1.48 3.85 2.81
CA ILE A 61 -0.20 3.14 2.96
C ILE A 61 0.22 3.14 4.43
N ASP A 62 0.24 4.31 5.07
CA ASP A 62 0.63 4.45 6.48
C ASP A 62 -0.29 3.63 7.40
N ARG A 63 -1.60 3.60 7.13
CA ARG A 63 -2.56 2.77 7.87
C ARG A 63 -2.23 1.27 7.76
N VAL A 64 -1.94 0.79 6.56
CA VAL A 64 -1.58 -0.62 6.34
C VAL A 64 -0.25 -0.95 7.01
N LEU A 65 0.78 -0.12 6.85
CA LEU A 65 2.09 -0.37 7.45
C LEU A 65 2.03 -0.40 8.98
N ALA A 66 1.25 0.50 9.59
CA ALA A 66 1.13 0.60 11.04
C ALA A 66 0.30 -0.54 11.67
N ARG A 67 -0.60 -1.17 10.91
CA ARG A 67 -1.63 -2.06 11.46
C ARG A 67 -1.81 -3.37 10.68
N ARG A 68 -0.86 -3.75 9.82
CA ARG A 68 -0.91 -5.06 9.16
C ARG A 68 -0.52 -6.16 10.14
N ARG A 69 -1.11 -7.32 9.94
CA ARG A 69 -0.65 -8.59 10.51
C ARG A 69 0.66 -9.02 9.85
N PRO A 70 1.42 -9.92 10.49
CA PRO A 70 2.52 -10.62 9.84
C PRO A 70 2.04 -11.32 8.55
N ALA A 71 2.88 -11.30 7.52
CA ALA A 71 2.70 -12.10 6.32
C ALA A 71 3.57 -13.35 6.42
N ASP A 72 3.19 -14.43 5.75
CA ASP A 72 4.01 -15.64 5.67
C ASP A 72 5.29 -15.38 4.88
N LEU A 73 5.22 -14.50 3.89
CA LEU A 73 6.37 -14.03 3.12
C LEU A 73 6.32 -12.51 2.92
N VAL A 74 7.47 -11.87 3.12
CA VAL A 74 7.70 -10.48 2.72
C VAL A 74 8.65 -10.45 1.54
N ILE A 75 8.26 -9.78 0.47
CA ILE A 75 9.08 -9.58 -0.73
C ILE A 75 9.36 -8.09 -0.85
N GLY A 76 10.63 -7.69 -0.82
CA GLY A 76 11.05 -6.30 -1.00
C GLY A 76 12.53 -6.23 -1.31
N ASP A 77 12.91 -5.22 -2.08
CA ASP A 77 14.31 -4.94 -2.39
C ASP A 77 14.87 -4.02 -1.30
N HIS A 78 15.44 -4.61 -0.25
CA HIS A 78 16.20 -3.89 0.76
C HIS A 78 17.68 -3.98 0.39
N ALA A 79 18.08 -3.19 -0.61
CA ALA A 79 19.49 -2.93 -0.89
C ALA A 79 20.06 -1.90 0.09
#